data_AF-A0A452Y7Q8-F1
#
_entry.id   AF-A0A452Y7Q8-F1
#
_cell.length_a   1.000
_cell.length_b   1.000
_cell.length_c   1.000
_cell.angle_alpha   90.00
_cell.angle_beta   90.00
_cell.angle_gamma   90.00
#
_symmetry.space_group_name_H-M   'P 1'
#
loop_
_entity.id
_entity.type
_entity.pdbx_description
1 polymer ?
#
loop_
_entity_poly.entity_id
_entity_poly.type
_entity_poly.pdbx_seq_one_letter_code
_entity_poly.pdbx_strand_id
1 'polypeptide(L)' 'VMIFFSAHGVPLAYVEEAGDPYKAEMEECVDLIMEELEKRGMANPCTLAYQV' A
#
# COMPACT_ATOMS: atom_id res chain seq x y z
N VAL A 1 0.45 -6.83 -17.39
CA VAL A 1 0.33 -5.43 -16.91
C VAL A 1 0.51 -5.45 -15.40
N MET A 2 1.31 -4.54 -14.84
CA MET A 2 1.54 -4.41 -13.40
C MET A 2 0.81 -3.17 -12.88
N ILE A 3 0.23 -3.27 -11.69
CA ILE A 3 -0.38 -2.14 -10.97
C ILE A 3 0.68 -1.55 -10.03
N PHE A 4 0.93 -0.25 -10.12
CA PHE A 4 1.89 0.45 -9.29
C PHE A 4 1.14 1.43 -8.37
N PHE A 5 1.07 1.10 -7.09
CA PHE A 5 0.56 2.00 -6.05
C PHE A 5 1.70 2.89 -5.57
N SER A 6 1.43 4.18 -5.42
CA SER A 6 2.36 5.15 -4.85
C SER A 6 1.69 5.86 -3.69
N ALA A 7 2.36 5.86 -2.54
CA ALA A 7 1.96 6.61 -1.35
C ALA A 7 3.01 7.68 -1.02
N HIS A 8 2.60 8.74 -0.32
CA HIS A 8 3.55 9.72 0.20
C HIS A 8 4.41 9.09 1.31
N GLY A 9 5.70 9.40 1.38
CA GLY A 9 6.53 9.00 2.50
C GLY A 9 6.18 9.78 3.77
N VAL A 10 6.39 9.15 4.92
CA VAL A 10 6.38 9.80 6.24
C VAL A 10 7.76 9.65 6.88
N PRO A 11 8.17 10.55 7.79
CA PRO A 11 9.41 10.40 8.53
C PRO A 11 9.49 9.04 9.22
N LEU A 12 10.64 8.36 9.15
CA LEU A 12 10.82 7.03 9.76
C LEU A 12 10.53 7.04 11.26
N ALA A 13 10.90 8.11 11.95
CA ALA A 13 10.63 8.30 13.37
C ALA A 13 9.12 8.24 13.72
N TYR A 14 8.22 8.58 12.77
CA TYR A 14 6.78 8.48 13.04
C TYR A 14 6.37 7.02 13.15
N VAL A 15 6.93 6.15 12.32
CA VAL A 15 6.64 4.71 12.36
C VAL A 15 7.37 4.03 13.51
N GLU A 16 8.67 4.26 13.65
CA GLU A 16 9.51 3.52 14.61
C GLU A 16 9.39 4.03 16.05
N GLU A 17 9.29 5.34 16.26
CA GLU A 17 9.28 5.95 17.59
C GLU A 17 7.86 6.32 18.05
N ALA A 18 7.04 6.88 17.15
CA ALA A 18 5.68 7.30 17.49
C ALA A 18 4.62 6.20 17.26
N GLY A 19 4.99 5.08 16.62
CA GLY A 19 4.07 3.97 16.35
C GLY A 19 2.95 4.33 15.38
N ASP A 20 3.20 5.26 14.45
CA ASP A 20 2.25 5.70 13.44
C ASP A 20 1.79 4.52 12.56
N PRO A 21 0.48 4.24 12.47
CA PRO A 21 -0.05 3.10 11.72
C PRO A 21 -0.02 3.31 10.20
N TYR A 22 0.41 4.47 9.69
CA TYR A 22 0.36 4.85 8.28
C TYR A 22 0.77 3.74 7.30
N LYS A 23 1.90 3.08 7.56
CA LYS A 23 2.40 2.01 6.68
C LYS A 23 1.45 0.82 6.65
N ALA A 24 0.97 0.38 7.82
CA ALA A 24 0.08 -0.76 7.93
C ALA A 24 -1.29 -0.47 7.30
N GLU A 25 -1.85 0.71 7.53
CA GLU A 25 -3.12 1.14 6.93
C GLU A 25 -3.03 1.23 5.39
N MET A 26 -1.89 1.67 4.86
CA MET A 26 -1.67 1.73 3.42
C MET A 26 -1.53 0.33 2.79
N GLU A 27 -0.82 -0.58 3.44
CA GLU A 27 -0.70 -1.98 3.01
C GLU A 27 -2.07 -2.68 3.02
N GLU A 28 -2.87 -2.50 4.09
CA GLU A 28 -4.24 -3.03 4.18
C GLU A 28 -5.15 -2.45 3.08
N CYS A 29 -5.05 -1.15 2.80
CA CYS A 29 -5.82 -0.53 1.72
C CYS A 29 -5.49 -1.13 0.35
N VAL A 30 -4.21 -1.39 0.06
CA VAL A 30 -3.78 -2.03 -1.19
C VAL A 30 -4.33 -3.45 -1.28
N ASP A 31 -4.27 -4.22 -0.20
CA ASP A 31 -4.80 -5.59 -0.17
C ASP A 31 -6.30 -5.62 -0.48
N LEU A 32 -7.09 -4.72 0.12
CA LEU A 32 -8.54 -4.62 -0.14
C LEU A 32 -8.84 -4.26 -1.60
N ILE A 33 -8.05 -3.37 -2.21
CA ILE A 33 -8.21 -3.03 -3.63
C ILE A 33 -7.90 -4.25 -4.50
N MET A 34 -6.82 -4.97 -4.20
CA MET A 34 -6.44 -6.15 -4.98
C MET A 34 -7.44 -7.29 -4.86
N GLU A 35 -8.00 -7.52 -3.68
CA GLU A 35 -9.08 -8.48 -3.46
C GLU A 35 -10.31 -8.14 -4.30
N GLU A 36 -10.69 -6.86 -4.37
CA GLU A 36 -11.81 -6.40 -5.19
C GLU A 36 -11.55 -6.54 -6.70
N LEU A 37 -10.31 -6.30 -7.15
CA LEU A 37 -9.92 -6.52 -8.54
C LEU A 37 -9.96 -8.01 -8.91
N GLU A 38 -9.51 -8.88 -8.01
CA GLU A 38 -9.56 -10.34 -8.19
C GLU A 38 -11.01 -10.82 -8.33
N LYS A 39 -11.93 -10.34 -7.48
CA LYS A 39 -13.38 -10.62 -7.58
C LYS A 39 -13.97 -10.21 -8.93
N ARG A 40 -13.39 -9.21 -9.60
CA ARG A 40 -13.80 -8.74 -10.94
C ARG A 40 -13.08 -9.45 -12.09
N GLY A 41 -12.25 -10.46 -11.80
CA GLY A 41 -11.51 -11.24 -12.78
C GLY A 41 -10.20 -10.60 -13.25
N MET A 42 -9.67 -9.62 -12.52
CA MET A 42 -8.38 -8.98 -12.81
C MET A 42 -7.31 -9.47 -11.82
N ALA A 43 -6.35 -10.27 -12.30
CA ALA A 43 -5.29 -10.86 -11.50
C ALA A 43 -3.90 -10.26 -11.83
N ASN A 44 -3.83 -8.93 -11.87
CA ASN A 44 -2.58 -8.24 -12.15
C ASN A 44 -1.65 -8.24 -10.92
N PRO A 45 -0.34 -8.48 -11.07
CA PRO A 45 0.59 -8.26 -9.97
C PRO A 45 0.62 -6.78 -9.58
N CYS A 46 0.82 -6.50 -8.30
CA CYS A 46 0.95 -5.14 -7.78
C CYS A 46 2.23 -4.91 -6.97
N THR A 47 2.59 -3.63 -6.82
CA THR A 47 3.62 -3.16 -5.88
C THR A 47 3.17 -1.84 -5.26
N LEU A 48 3.58 -1.60 -4.02
CA LEU A 48 3.38 -0.34 -3.30
C LEU A 48 4.75 0.29 -3.01
N ALA A 49 4.93 1.53 -3.44
CA ALA A 49 6.11 2.33 -3.16
C ALA A 49 5.75 3.58 -2.35
N TYR A 50 6.62 3.92 -1.40
CA TYR A 50 6.55 5.17 -0.65
C TYR A 50 7.53 6.17 -1.26
N GLN A 51 7.04 7.37 -1.55
CA GLN A 51 7.85 8.48 -2.05
C GLN A 51 8.83 8.95 -0.96
N VAL A 52 9.93 9.57 -1.39
CA VAL A 52 10.97 10.11 -0.49
C VAL A 52 10.68 11.54 -0.11
#